data_AF-C3TS32-F1
#
_entry.id   AF-C3TS32-F1
#
_cell.length_a   1.000
_cell.length_b   1.000
_cell.length_c   1.000
_cell.angle_alpha   90.00
_cell.angle_beta   90.00
_cell.angle_gamma   90.00
#
_symmetry.space_group_name_H-M   'P 1'
#
loop_
_entity.id
_entity.type
_entity.pdbx_description
1 polymer ?
#
loop_
_entity_poly.entity_id
_entity_poly.type
_entity_poly.pdbx_seq_one_letter_code
_entity_poly.pdbx_strand_id
1 'polypeptide(L)'
;MVRSEQALALLATAFLLFIMPPGSQQGPHEKRLLNNLLGPYNVLERPVANESEPLEVKFGLTLQQIIDVDEKNQILTTNAWLNLEWNDYNLKWNESEYGGVKDLRITPNKLWKPDVLMYNSADEGFDGTFQTNVVVKHNGSCLYVPPGIFKSTCKIDITWFPFDDQHCDMKFGSWTYDGNQLEKMLTKTTPT
;
A
#
# COMPACT_ATOMS: atom_id res chain seq x y z
N MET A 1 30.77 -43.24 40.14
CA MET A 1 31.16 -42.70 38.82
C MET A 1 30.01 -41.95 38.14
N VAL A 2 28.81 -42.55 38.04
CA VAL A 2 27.59 -41.97 37.41
C VAL A 2 27.13 -40.60 37.95
N ARG A 3 27.29 -40.30 39.25
CA ARG A 3 26.91 -38.99 39.84
C ARG A 3 27.79 -37.81 39.37
N SER A 4 29.03 -38.08 38.96
CA SER A 4 29.98 -37.05 38.53
C SER A 4 29.69 -36.56 37.11
N GLU A 5 29.25 -37.47 36.23
CA GLU A 5 28.93 -37.17 34.82
C GLU A 5 27.64 -36.37 34.70
N GLN A 6 26.64 -36.66 35.54
CA GLN A 6 25.40 -35.87 35.56
C GLN A 6 25.61 -34.44 36.07
N ALA A 7 26.50 -34.25 37.05
CA ALA A 7 26.85 -32.91 37.53
C ALA A 7 27.60 -32.10 36.46
N LEU A 8 28.53 -32.73 35.73
CA LEU A 8 29.21 -32.09 34.60
C LEU A 8 28.22 -31.73 33.47
N ALA A 9 27.27 -32.62 33.15
CA ALA A 9 26.26 -32.37 32.13
C ALA A 9 25.34 -31.19 32.50
N LEU A 10 24.92 -31.09 33.77
CA LEU A 10 24.10 -29.98 34.26
C LEU A 10 24.86 -28.64 34.28
N LEU A 11 26.15 -28.66 34.61
CA LEU A 11 26.99 -27.47 34.54
C LEU A 11 27.23 -27.04 33.09
N ALA A 12 27.43 -27.98 32.16
CA ALA A 12 27.60 -27.69 30.75
C ALA A 12 26.32 -27.11 30.11
N THR A 13 25.13 -27.60 30.47
CA THR A 13 23.85 -27.05 29.98
C THR A 13 23.56 -25.66 30.57
N ALA A 14 23.88 -25.43 31.84
CA ALA A 14 23.77 -24.11 32.46
C ALA A 14 24.74 -23.09 31.83
N PHE A 15 25.94 -23.53 31.46
CA PHE A 15 26.93 -22.70 30.77
C PHE A 15 26.50 -22.37 29.34
N LEU A 16 25.89 -23.33 28.62
CA LEU A 16 25.32 -23.11 27.27
C LEU A 16 24.15 -22.12 27.28
N LEU A 17 23.32 -22.10 28.34
CA LEU A 17 22.26 -21.11 28.51
C LEU A 17 22.80 -19.69 28.76
N PHE A 18 23.98 -19.56 29.40
CA PHE A 18 24.65 -18.28 29.65
C PHE A 18 25.41 -17.73 28.43
N ILE A 19 25.76 -18.57 27.45
CA ILE A 19 26.48 -18.17 26.23
C ILE A 19 25.51 -17.69 25.13
N MET A 20 24.19 -17.83 25.29
CA MET A 20 23.27 -17.27 24.32
C MET A 20 23.46 -15.76 24.24
N PRO A 21 23.92 -15.20 23.10
CA PRO A 21 24.08 -13.77 22.97
C PRO A 21 22.71 -13.13 23.23
N PRO A 22 22.65 -12.03 24.01
CA PRO A 22 21.41 -11.30 24.16
C PRO A 22 20.90 -10.98 22.75
N GLY A 23 19.68 -11.42 22.44
CA GLY A 23 19.09 -11.23 21.12
C GLY A 23 19.21 -9.77 20.70
N SER A 24 19.54 -9.53 19.43
CA SER A 24 19.75 -8.19 18.89
C SER A 24 18.61 -7.24 19.27
N GLN A 25 18.92 -6.16 19.98
CA GLN A 25 18.00 -5.06 20.28
C GLN A 25 17.98 -4.00 19.17
N GLN A 26 18.30 -4.36 17.92
CA GLN A 26 18.28 -3.42 16.81
C GLN A 26 16.84 -2.95 16.50
N GLY A 27 16.68 -1.65 16.28
CA GLY A 27 15.39 -1.01 16.00
C GLY A 27 14.35 -1.12 17.12
N PRO A 28 14.68 -0.88 18.41
CA PRO A 28 13.77 -1.17 19.52
C PRO A 28 12.52 -0.28 19.48
N HIS A 29 12.65 0.96 19.01
CA HIS A 29 11.54 1.89 18.89
C HIS A 29 10.59 1.51 17.76
N GLU A 30 11.11 1.25 16.55
CA GLU A 30 10.30 0.88 15.39
C GLU A 30 9.61 -0.47 15.58
N LYS A 31 10.33 -1.47 16.12
CA LYS A 31 9.77 -2.77 16.46
C LYS A 31 8.64 -2.67 17.49
N ARG A 32 8.86 -1.90 18.57
CA ARG A 32 7.83 -1.68 19.59
C ARG A 32 6.63 -0.93 19.02
N LEU A 33 6.86 0.08 18.19
CA LEU A 33 5.81 0.85 17.53
C LEU A 33 4.95 -0.05 16.62
N LEU A 34 5.59 -0.84 15.76
CA LEU A 34 4.89 -1.76 14.86
C LEU A 34 4.05 -2.78 15.63
N ASN A 35 4.57 -3.33 16.72
CA ASN A 35 3.81 -4.25 17.58
C ASN A 35 2.60 -3.57 18.23
N ASN A 36 2.77 -2.33 18.70
CA ASN A 36 1.70 -1.58 19.35
C ASN A 36 0.60 -1.17 18.35
N LEU A 37 0.97 -0.75 17.15
CA LEU A 37 0.01 -0.34 16.11
C LEU A 37 -0.69 -1.54 15.48
N LEU A 38 0.06 -2.57 15.05
CA LEU A 38 -0.47 -3.67 14.24
C LEU A 38 -1.03 -4.84 15.08
N GLY A 39 -0.74 -4.89 16.38
CA GLY A 39 -1.27 -5.93 17.27
C GLY A 39 -2.81 -5.97 17.34
N PRO A 40 -3.49 -4.84 17.63
CA PRO A 40 -4.95 -4.77 17.68
C PRO A 40 -5.60 -4.41 16.34
N TYR A 41 -4.82 -4.10 15.30
CA TYR A 41 -5.34 -3.57 14.04
C TYR A 41 -6.10 -4.62 13.23
N ASN A 42 -7.31 -4.26 12.80
CA ASN A 42 -8.12 -5.10 11.91
C ASN A 42 -8.09 -4.56 10.47
N VAL A 43 -7.49 -5.33 9.56
CA VAL A 43 -7.34 -4.95 8.14
C VAL A 43 -8.69 -4.84 7.41
N LEU A 44 -9.75 -5.46 7.92
CA LEU A 44 -11.07 -5.43 7.31
C LEU A 44 -11.91 -4.22 7.74
N GLU A 45 -11.46 -3.49 8.77
CA GLU A 45 -12.15 -2.32 9.30
C GLU A 45 -11.79 -1.07 8.50
N ARG A 46 -12.81 -0.30 8.08
CA ARG A 46 -12.59 1.00 7.44
C ARG A 46 -12.07 2.00 8.49
N PRO A 47 -10.92 2.66 8.27
CA PRO A 47 -10.21 3.37 9.33
C PRO A 47 -10.75 4.79 9.60
N VAL A 48 -12.03 4.88 9.97
CA VAL A 48 -12.70 6.13 10.36
C VAL A 48 -12.91 6.20 11.87
N ALA A 49 -12.97 7.41 12.42
CA ALA A 49 -13.29 7.60 13.83
C ALA A 49 -14.76 7.30 14.15
N ASN A 50 -15.65 7.56 13.18
CA ASN A 50 -17.07 7.30 13.25
C ASN A 50 -17.53 6.60 11.96
N GLU A 51 -18.20 5.46 12.09
CA GLU A 51 -18.70 4.67 10.95
C GLU A 51 -19.68 5.44 10.05
N SER A 52 -20.33 6.48 10.58
CA SER A 52 -21.27 7.32 9.83
C SER A 52 -20.58 8.31 8.89
N GLU A 53 -19.28 8.57 9.06
CA GLU A 53 -18.54 9.53 8.26
C GLU A 53 -17.86 8.85 7.07
N PRO A 54 -17.77 9.49 5.89
CA PRO A 54 -17.00 8.98 4.77
C PRO A 54 -15.50 9.06 5.06
N LEU A 55 -14.74 8.13 4.49
CA LEU A 55 -13.28 8.25 4.45
C LEU A 55 -12.89 9.01 3.18
N GLU A 56 -12.16 10.11 3.36
CA GLU A 56 -11.58 10.85 2.23
C GLU A 56 -10.38 10.07 1.66
N VAL A 57 -10.46 9.69 0.38
CA VAL A 57 -9.38 9.07 -0.38
C VAL A 57 -8.95 10.03 -1.48
N LYS A 58 -7.75 10.55 -1.35
CA LYS A 58 -7.11 11.35 -2.38
C LYS A 58 -6.58 10.44 -3.47
N PHE A 59 -6.98 10.72 -4.69
CA PHE A 59 -6.64 9.96 -5.88
C PHE A 59 -5.88 10.84 -6.87
N GLY A 60 -4.74 10.37 -7.33
CA GLY A 60 -4.00 10.94 -8.43
C GLY A 60 -3.47 9.85 -9.35
N LEU A 61 -3.15 10.22 -10.59
CA LEU A 61 -2.51 9.33 -11.56
C LEU A 61 -1.33 10.07 -12.20
N THR A 62 -0.15 9.45 -12.16
CA THR A 62 1.04 9.97 -12.84
C THR A 62 1.33 9.08 -14.05
N LEU A 63 1.01 9.57 -15.24
CA LEU A 63 1.34 8.89 -16.50
C LEU A 63 2.86 8.94 -16.72
N GLN A 64 3.48 7.78 -16.93
CA GLN A 64 4.91 7.68 -17.23
C GLN A 64 5.14 7.60 -18.74
N GLN A 65 4.41 6.69 -19.40
CA GLN A 65 4.49 6.50 -20.84
C GLN A 65 3.21 5.86 -21.38
N ILE A 66 2.90 6.17 -22.64
CA ILE A 66 2.01 5.35 -23.47
C ILE A 66 2.89 4.27 -24.10
N ILE A 67 2.58 3.01 -23.84
CA ILE A 67 3.35 1.87 -24.33
C ILE A 67 2.88 1.50 -25.74
N ASP A 68 1.57 1.40 -25.93
CA ASP A 68 0.99 0.91 -27.17
C ASP A 68 -0.44 1.43 -27.35
N VAL A 69 -0.82 1.60 -28.61
CA VAL A 69 -2.19 1.91 -29.04
C VAL A 69 -2.55 0.86 -30.07
N ASP A 70 -3.39 -0.09 -29.69
CA ASP A 70 -3.89 -1.13 -30.59
C ASP A 70 -5.21 -0.67 -31.19
N GLU A 71 -5.16 -0.06 -32.38
CA GLU A 71 -6.34 0.51 -33.05
C GLU A 71 -7.32 -0.58 -33.46
N LYS A 72 -6.83 -1.77 -33.77
CA LYS A 72 -7.65 -2.90 -34.22
C LYS A 72 -8.47 -3.47 -33.06
N ASN A 73 -7.84 -3.66 -31.91
CA ASN A 73 -8.50 -4.21 -30.73
C ASN A 73 -9.08 -3.13 -29.80
N GLN A 74 -8.88 -1.84 -30.11
CA GLN A 74 -9.37 -0.70 -29.35
C GLN A 74 -8.82 -0.67 -27.91
N ILE A 75 -7.51 -0.87 -27.77
CA ILE A 75 -6.83 -0.95 -26.47
C ILE A 75 -5.71 0.09 -26.40
N LEU A 76 -5.72 0.89 -25.32
CA LEU A 76 -4.60 1.75 -24.93
C LEU A 76 -3.83 1.07 -23.79
N THR A 77 -2.53 0.84 -23.98
CA THR A 77 -1.64 0.31 -22.94
C THR A 77 -0.76 1.44 -22.39
N THR A 78 -0.84 1.70 -21.09
CA THR A 78 -0.09 2.77 -20.42
C THR A 78 0.70 2.24 -19.23
N ASN A 79 1.84 2.85 -18.95
CA ASN A 79 2.55 2.71 -17.68
C ASN A 79 2.26 3.96 -16.84
N ALA A 80 1.68 3.76 -15.67
CA ALA A 80 1.34 4.87 -14.78
C ALA A 80 1.54 4.49 -13.32
N TRP A 81 1.70 5.50 -12.47
CA TRP A 81 1.70 5.34 -11.03
C TRP A 81 0.37 5.80 -10.47
N LEU A 82 -0.28 4.92 -9.71
CA LEU A 82 -1.49 5.26 -8.98
C LEU A 82 -1.08 5.93 -7.67
N ASN A 83 -1.58 7.13 -7.39
CA ASN A 83 -1.31 7.83 -6.14
C ASN A 83 -2.56 7.78 -5.28
N LEU A 84 -2.54 7.01 -4.19
CA LEU A 84 -3.61 6.93 -3.22
C LEU A 84 -3.13 7.47 -1.87
N GLU A 85 -3.86 8.41 -1.30
CA GLU A 85 -3.58 8.92 0.05
C GLU A 85 -4.88 8.96 0.87
N TRP A 86 -4.81 8.46 2.11
CA TRP A 86 -5.92 8.53 3.07
C TRP A 86 -5.37 8.76 4.48
N ASN A 87 -6.23 9.08 5.45
CA ASN A 87 -5.85 9.13 6.85
C ASN A 87 -6.42 7.92 7.58
N ASP A 88 -5.57 7.15 8.24
CA ASP A 88 -5.97 6.05 9.11
C ASP A 88 -5.95 6.51 10.57
N TYR A 89 -7.11 6.48 11.22
CA TYR A 89 -7.24 6.92 12.60
C TYR A 89 -6.49 6.01 13.60
N ASN A 90 -6.38 4.72 13.29
CA ASN A 90 -5.75 3.71 14.15
C ASN A 90 -4.21 3.74 14.06
N LEU A 91 -3.64 4.38 13.03
CA LEU A 91 -2.19 4.43 12.78
C LEU A 91 -1.56 5.77 13.18
N LYS A 92 -1.90 6.29 14.36
CA LYS A 92 -1.37 7.54 14.91
C LYS A 92 -0.47 7.28 16.10
N TRP A 93 0.66 7.99 16.18
CA TRP A 93 1.56 7.92 17.33
C TRP A 93 2.28 9.24 17.57
N ASN A 94 2.81 9.38 18.78
CA ASN A 94 3.67 10.50 19.14
C ASN A 94 5.14 10.16 18.88
N GLU A 95 5.81 10.92 18.00
CA GLU A 95 7.20 10.68 17.63
C GLU A 95 8.14 10.62 18.84
N SER A 96 7.90 11.47 19.86
CA SER A 96 8.77 11.55 21.05
C SER A 96 8.79 10.26 21.88
N GLU A 97 7.72 9.48 21.84
CA GLU A 97 7.62 8.22 22.58
C GLU A 97 8.41 7.08 21.90
N TYR A 98 8.66 7.20 20.59
CA TYR A 98 9.31 6.18 19.77
C TYR A 98 10.60 6.68 19.16
N GLY A 99 11.38 7.48 19.89
CA GLY A 99 12.73 7.87 19.48
C GLY A 99 12.78 8.74 18.21
N GLY A 100 11.72 9.50 17.94
CA GLY A 100 11.63 10.41 16.78
C GLY A 100 11.25 9.72 15.46
N VAL A 101 10.69 8.50 15.50
CA VAL A 101 10.20 7.82 14.30
C VAL A 101 9.01 8.59 13.71
N LYS A 102 9.21 9.15 12.51
CA LYS A 102 8.24 9.99 11.78
C LYS A 102 7.35 9.22 10.84
N ASP A 103 7.87 8.15 10.26
CA ASP A 103 7.18 7.35 9.27
C ASP A 103 7.65 5.89 9.28
N LEU A 104 6.79 5.02 8.76
CA LEU A 104 6.95 3.57 8.67
C LEU A 104 6.64 3.10 7.25
N ARG A 105 7.28 2.00 6.83
CA ARG A 105 6.94 1.30 5.57
C ARG A 105 6.27 -0.02 5.94
N ILE A 106 4.98 -0.14 5.65
CA ILE A 106 4.19 -1.33 6.00
C ILE A 106 3.67 -1.96 4.71
N THR A 107 3.73 -3.28 4.64
CA THR A 107 3.22 -4.02 3.48
C THR A 107 1.69 -3.84 3.35
N PRO A 108 1.14 -3.70 2.14
CA PRO A 108 -0.27 -3.33 1.90
C PRO A 108 -1.28 -4.44 2.26
N ASN A 109 -0.80 -5.61 2.69
CA ASN A 109 -1.60 -6.72 3.20
C ASN A 109 -1.76 -6.70 4.73
N LYS A 110 -1.04 -5.82 5.44
CA LYS A 110 -1.11 -5.68 6.90
C LYS A 110 -1.93 -4.47 7.36
N LEU A 111 -2.49 -3.72 6.42
CA LEU A 111 -3.25 -2.51 6.67
C LEU A 111 -4.45 -2.44 5.72
N TRP A 112 -5.51 -1.76 6.15
CA TRP A 112 -6.64 -1.46 5.29
C TRP A 112 -6.18 -0.55 4.15
N LYS A 113 -6.58 -0.86 2.93
CA LYS A 113 -6.34 -0.02 1.75
C LYS A 113 -7.61 0.07 0.92
N PRO A 114 -7.85 1.20 0.23
CA PRO A 114 -9.00 1.32 -0.64
C PRO A 114 -8.85 0.38 -1.86
N ASP A 115 -9.97 -0.18 -2.30
CA ASP A 115 -10.11 -1.12 -3.42
C ASP A 115 -10.33 -0.39 -4.75
N VAL A 116 -9.44 0.54 -5.08
CA VAL A 116 -9.53 1.33 -6.31
C VAL A 116 -9.03 0.51 -7.50
N LEU A 117 -9.93 0.26 -8.45
CA LEU A 117 -9.67 -0.52 -9.66
C LEU A 117 -10.10 0.26 -10.91
N MET A 118 -9.62 -0.17 -12.07
CA MET A 118 -9.99 0.41 -13.36
C MET A 118 -11.20 -0.32 -13.95
N TYR A 119 -12.32 0.38 -14.11
CA TYR A 119 -13.58 -0.21 -14.58
C TYR A 119 -13.57 -0.57 -16.06
N ASN A 120 -12.85 0.20 -16.88
CA ASN A 120 -12.72 -0.07 -18.32
C ASN A 120 -11.42 -0.83 -18.66
N SER A 121 -11.00 -1.73 -17.77
CA SER A 121 -9.85 -2.61 -18.02
C SER A 121 -10.14 -3.61 -19.15
N ALA A 122 -9.16 -3.75 -20.04
CA ALA A 122 -9.08 -4.78 -21.09
C ALA A 122 -8.06 -5.88 -20.73
N ASP A 123 -7.43 -5.82 -19.56
CA ASP A 123 -6.52 -6.86 -19.08
C ASP A 123 -7.28 -7.99 -18.39
N GLU A 124 -6.81 -9.23 -18.54
CA GLU A 124 -7.33 -10.40 -17.81
C GLU A 124 -7.01 -10.29 -16.32
N GLY A 125 -5.83 -9.73 -16.00
CA GLY A 125 -5.46 -9.32 -14.65
C GLY A 125 -6.07 -7.94 -14.36
N PHE A 126 -7.33 -7.90 -13.91
CA PHE A 126 -8.04 -6.65 -13.57
C PHE A 126 -7.23 -5.70 -12.68
N ASP A 127 -6.36 -6.23 -11.80
CA ASP A 127 -5.34 -5.46 -11.08
C ASP A 127 -4.01 -5.47 -11.84
N GLY A 128 -3.75 -4.38 -12.56
CA GLY A 128 -2.50 -4.16 -13.30
C GLY A 128 -1.34 -3.61 -12.46
N THR A 129 -1.50 -3.51 -11.13
CA THR A 129 -0.53 -2.84 -10.25
C THR A 129 0.43 -3.80 -9.56
N PHE A 130 1.63 -3.31 -9.23
CA PHE A 130 2.61 -4.01 -8.40
C PHE A 130 2.51 -3.52 -6.95
N GLN A 131 2.36 -4.46 -6.01
CA GLN A 131 2.18 -4.15 -4.59
C GLN A 131 3.46 -3.60 -3.96
N THR A 132 3.53 -2.29 -3.75
CA THR A 132 4.60 -1.61 -3.01
C THR A 132 4.25 -1.46 -1.53
N ASN A 133 5.22 -1.03 -0.71
CA ASN A 133 4.93 -0.70 0.69
C ASN A 133 4.17 0.63 0.78
N VAL A 134 3.30 0.74 1.79
CA VAL A 134 2.61 1.97 2.16
C VAL A 134 3.49 2.76 3.11
N VAL A 135 3.65 4.05 2.84
CA VAL A 135 4.34 4.98 3.73
C VAL A 135 3.30 5.56 4.70
N VAL A 136 3.42 5.20 5.96
CA VAL A 136 2.53 5.66 7.03
C VAL A 136 3.28 6.69 7.86
N LYS A 137 2.72 7.89 8.04
CA LYS A 137 3.30 8.96 8.87
C LYS A 137 2.67 8.99 10.26
N HIS A 138 3.38 9.58 11.22
CA HIS A 138 2.96 9.66 12.62
C HIS A 138 1.57 10.29 12.85
N ASN A 139 1.12 11.15 11.94
CA ASN A 139 -0.21 11.76 11.96
C ASN A 139 -1.33 10.89 11.37
N GLY A 140 -1.04 9.63 11.01
CA GLY A 140 -1.98 8.70 10.41
C GLY A 140 -2.13 8.84 8.89
N SER A 141 -1.40 9.74 8.23
CA SER A 141 -1.41 9.83 6.76
C SER A 141 -0.74 8.59 6.15
N CYS A 142 -1.49 7.91 5.29
CA CYS A 142 -1.05 6.73 4.56
C CYS A 142 -0.93 7.10 3.07
N LEU A 143 0.27 6.96 2.52
CA LEU A 143 0.56 7.16 1.10
C LEU A 143 0.90 5.82 0.45
N TYR A 144 0.12 5.42 -0.54
CA TYR A 144 0.33 4.22 -1.33
C TYR A 144 0.48 4.58 -2.80
N VAL A 145 1.64 4.23 -3.37
CA VAL A 145 1.99 4.55 -4.77
C VAL A 145 2.42 3.28 -5.49
N PRO A 146 1.49 2.40 -5.90
CA PRO A 146 1.84 1.24 -6.70
C PRO A 146 2.01 1.65 -8.18
N PRO A 147 3.12 1.25 -8.84
CA PRO A 147 3.24 1.36 -10.29
C PRO A 147 2.39 0.26 -10.94
N GLY A 148 1.87 0.53 -12.13
CA GLY A 148 1.07 -0.45 -12.87
C GLY A 148 1.11 -0.27 -14.37
N ILE A 149 0.84 -1.38 -15.08
CA ILE A 149 0.57 -1.38 -16.50
C ILE A 149 -0.94 -1.49 -16.67
N PHE A 150 -1.55 -0.48 -17.26
CA PHE A 150 -3.00 -0.40 -17.44
C PHE A 150 -3.35 -0.56 -18.90
N LYS A 151 -4.18 -1.56 -19.21
CA LYS A 151 -4.81 -1.74 -20.53
C LYS A 151 -6.24 -1.25 -20.44
N SER A 152 -6.54 -0.09 -21.01
CA SER A 152 -7.89 0.48 -21.02
C SER A 152 -8.54 0.30 -22.39
N THR A 153 -9.83 -0.03 -22.41
CA THR A 153 -10.61 0.05 -23.65
C THR A 153 -10.72 1.51 -24.09
N CYS A 154 -10.40 1.78 -25.35
CA CYS A 154 -10.43 3.10 -25.95
C CYS A 154 -11.00 3.02 -27.36
N LYS A 155 -12.05 3.82 -27.62
CA LYS A 155 -12.67 3.87 -28.94
C LYS A 155 -11.79 4.70 -29.88
N ILE A 156 -11.20 4.03 -30.85
CA ILE A 156 -10.34 4.66 -31.86
C ILE A 156 -11.16 5.08 -33.08
N ASP A 157 -10.99 6.33 -33.53
CA ASP A 157 -11.63 6.87 -34.73
C ASP A 157 -10.60 7.05 -35.86
N ILE A 158 -10.68 6.20 -36.89
CA ILE A 158 -9.73 6.17 -38.02
C ILE A 158 -10.16 7.04 -39.21
N THR A 159 -11.14 7.94 -39.05
CA THR A 159 -11.67 8.75 -40.15
C THR A 159 -10.61 9.57 -40.88
N TRP A 160 -9.57 10.04 -40.18
CA TRP A 160 -8.54 10.96 -40.70
C TRP A 160 -7.13 10.39 -40.69
N PHE A 161 -7.00 9.07 -40.63
CA PHE A 161 -5.70 8.40 -40.61
C PHE A 161 -4.79 8.86 -41.77
N PRO A 162 -3.49 9.14 -41.54
CA PRO A 162 -2.71 9.01 -40.29
C PRO A 162 -2.60 10.32 -39.47
N PHE A 163 -3.48 11.31 -39.71
CA PHE A 163 -3.47 12.63 -39.06
C PHE A 163 -4.70 12.81 -38.16
N ASP A 164 -4.94 11.82 -37.32
CA ASP A 164 -6.06 11.70 -36.41
C ASP A 164 -5.67 12.01 -34.96
N ASP A 165 -6.65 12.52 -34.20
CA ASP A 165 -6.54 12.74 -32.77
C ASP A 165 -7.35 11.67 -32.04
N GLN A 166 -6.76 11.04 -31.01
CA GLN A 166 -7.41 10.00 -30.23
C GLN A 166 -7.68 10.46 -28.80
N HIS A 167 -8.88 10.14 -28.29
CA HIS A 167 -9.30 10.46 -26.93
C HIS A 167 -9.64 9.19 -26.17
N CYS A 168 -8.80 8.83 -25.20
CA CYS A 168 -8.96 7.63 -24.38
C CYS A 168 -9.18 7.99 -22.91
N ASP A 169 -10.29 7.51 -22.36
CA ASP A 169 -10.60 7.67 -20.93
C ASP A 169 -10.05 6.50 -20.12
N MET A 170 -9.51 6.79 -18.92
CA MET A 170 -9.23 5.78 -17.90
C MET A 170 -10.16 6.00 -16.71
N LYS A 171 -11.02 5.02 -16.41
CA LYS A 171 -12.07 5.14 -15.39
C LYS A 171 -11.71 4.34 -14.14
N PHE A 172 -11.40 5.06 -13.05
CA PHE A 172 -11.03 4.46 -11.77
C PHE A 172 -12.08 4.73 -10.69
N GLY A 173 -12.41 3.71 -9.90
CA GLY A 173 -13.29 3.83 -8.75
C GLY A 173 -13.13 2.68 -7.76
N SER A 174 -13.75 2.82 -6.59
CA SER A 174 -13.85 1.73 -5.61
C SER A 174 -14.76 0.64 -6.14
N TRP A 175 -14.45 -0.62 -5.83
CA TRP A 175 -15.27 -1.74 -6.28
C TRP A 175 -16.44 -2.04 -5.34
N THR A 176 -16.22 -1.89 -4.03
CA THR A 176 -17.17 -2.31 -2.99
C THR A 176 -17.80 -1.18 -2.19
N TYR A 177 -17.18 0.01 -2.16
CA TYR A 177 -17.68 1.15 -1.40
C TYR A 177 -18.41 2.15 -2.30
N ASP A 178 -19.50 2.72 -1.78
CA ASP A 178 -20.21 3.83 -2.41
C ASP A 178 -19.68 5.21 -1.96
N GLY A 179 -20.23 6.28 -2.55
CA GLY A 179 -19.82 7.65 -2.26
C GLY A 179 -20.14 8.14 -0.84
N ASN A 180 -20.97 7.43 -0.08
CA ASN A 180 -21.23 7.76 1.33
C ASN A 180 -20.15 7.16 2.25
N GLN A 181 -19.42 6.16 1.77
CA GLN A 181 -18.40 5.45 2.54
C GLN A 181 -16.99 5.90 2.15
N LEU A 182 -16.74 6.13 0.86
CA LEU A 182 -15.49 6.67 0.34
C LEU A 182 -15.76 7.94 -0.49
N GLU A 183 -15.23 9.07 -0.01
CA GLU A 183 -15.26 10.32 -0.77
C GLU A 183 -13.96 10.45 -1.57
N LYS A 184 -14.07 10.47 -2.90
CA LYS A 184 -12.90 10.57 -3.79
C LYS A 184 -12.53 12.04 -4.01
N MET A 185 -11.31 12.40 -3.63
CA MET A 185 -10.75 13.73 -3.89
C MET A 185 -9.67 13.64 -4.95
N LEU A 186 -9.86 14.31 -6.10
CA LEU A 186 -8.86 14.33 -7.16
C LEU A 186 -7.71 15.28 -6.78
N THR A 187 -6.51 14.74 -6.59
CA THR A 187 -5.30 15.55 -6.46
C THR A 187 -4.79 15.89 -7.85
N LYS A 188 -4.66 17.18 -8.16
CA LYS A 188 -3.98 17.63 -9.38
C LYS A 188 -2.53 17.17 -9.29
N THR A 189 -2.11 16.29 -10.19
CA THR A 189 -0.70 15.93 -10.35
C THR A 189 0.04 17.17 -10.84
N THR A 190 0.83 17.79 -9.98
CA THR A 190 1.81 18.80 -10.40
C THR A 190 2.90 18.05 -11.19
N PRO A 191 3.22 18.43 -12.44
CA PRO A 191 4.37 17.87 -13.13
C PRO A 191 5.62 18.25 -12.34
N THR A 192 6.36 17.25 -11.83
CA THR A 192 7.73 17.42 -11.36
C THR A 192 8.68 17.54 -12.52
#